data_AF-A0A954CCD8-F1
#
_entry.id   AF-A0A954CCD8-F1
#
_cell.length_a   1.000
_cell.length_b   1.000
_cell.length_c   1.000
_cell.angle_alpha   90.00
_cell.angle_beta   90.00
_cell.angle_gamma   90.00
#
_symmetry.space_group_name_H-M   'P 1'
#
loop_
_entity.id
_entity.type
_entity.pdbx_description
1 polymer ?
#
loop_
_entity_poly.entity_id
_entity_poly.type
_entity_poly.pdbx_seq_one_letter_code
_entity_poly.pdbx_strand_id
1 'polypeptide(L)'
;LGTETNTFASIPTGLADFRSQFWSEGCIETLPPSPWTVPCQRWLTNGRAEGWDVVQGLHAFAAPAGTTIGADYEFMRDRVLADLKAAGKVDAILLYMHGAMVADGYDDCEGDLVVRIRRQVGPQVKIGIELDLHGHIDESLVGASDIIVIYKTYPHIDHAERAEDLFQLMKRTLASEIEPEMGVFDCRAMGLFP
;
A
#
# COMPACT_ATOMS: atom_id res chain seq x y z
N LEU A 1 -1.22 -0.21 4.88
CA LEU A 1 -1.54 0.85 5.87
C LEU A 1 -2.06 2.03 5.08
N GLY A 2 -3.09 2.73 5.55
CA GLY A 2 -3.55 3.90 4.79
C GLY A 2 -4.42 4.87 5.58
N THR A 3 -4.15 6.15 5.39
CA THR A 3 -5.04 7.26 5.68
C THR A 3 -4.60 8.42 4.79
N GLU A 4 -5.50 9.39 4.57
CA GLU A 4 -5.15 10.65 3.93
C GLU A 4 -4.91 11.70 5.00
N THR A 5 -3.78 12.41 4.91
CA THR A 5 -3.42 13.41 5.91
C THR A 5 -3.61 14.83 5.43
N ASN A 6 -4.36 15.61 6.21
CA ASN A 6 -4.35 17.06 6.17
C ASN A 6 -3.43 17.61 7.27
N THR A 7 -2.23 18.04 6.91
CA THR A 7 -1.22 18.56 7.86
C THR A 7 -1.63 19.88 8.55
N PHE A 8 -2.70 20.53 8.10
CA PHE A 8 -3.29 21.72 8.74
C PHE A 8 -4.41 21.38 9.74
N ALA A 9 -4.90 20.14 9.76
CA ALA A 9 -5.96 19.73 10.66
C ALA A 9 -5.44 19.56 12.09
N SER A 10 -6.17 20.10 13.07
CA SER A 10 -5.74 20.13 14.47
C SER A 10 -5.95 18.81 15.23
N ILE A 11 -6.71 17.87 14.65
CA ILE A 11 -7.02 16.58 15.28
C ILE A 11 -6.12 15.52 14.64
N PRO A 12 -5.14 14.96 15.38
CA PRO A 12 -4.24 13.95 14.83
C PRO A 12 -4.97 12.63 14.61
N THR A 13 -4.42 11.81 13.73
CA THR A 13 -4.85 10.42 13.54
C THR A 13 -4.06 9.50 14.47
N GLY A 14 -4.73 8.77 15.36
CA GLY A 14 -4.09 7.83 16.29
C GLY A 14 -4.43 6.38 16.00
N LEU A 15 -3.77 5.46 16.71
CA LEU A 15 -3.99 4.01 16.58
C LEU A 15 -5.45 3.61 16.86
N ALA A 16 -6.15 4.35 17.73
CA ALA A 16 -7.57 4.13 18.00
C ALA A 16 -8.43 4.33 16.75
N ASP A 17 -8.10 5.33 15.92
CA ASP A 17 -8.84 5.62 14.68
C ASP A 17 -8.70 4.46 13.68
N PHE A 18 -7.48 3.97 13.47
CA PHE A 18 -7.21 2.77 12.66
C PHE A 18 -7.99 1.56 13.17
N ARG A 19 -7.94 1.29 14.49
CA ARG A 19 -8.67 0.16 15.10
C ARG A 19 -10.19 0.29 14.96
N SER A 20 -10.71 1.51 15.01
CA SER A 20 -12.14 1.77 14.92
C SER A 20 -12.67 1.70 13.49
N GLN A 21 -11.87 2.16 12.52
CA GLN A 21 -12.25 2.25 11.13
C GLN A 21 -12.00 0.94 10.39
N PHE A 22 -10.76 0.46 10.39
CA PHE A 22 -10.41 -0.81 9.78
C PHE A 22 -9.10 -1.38 10.31
N TRP A 23 -9.17 -2.58 10.89
CA TRP A 23 -8.01 -3.33 11.39
C TRP A 23 -8.20 -4.83 11.15
N SER A 24 -7.27 -5.44 10.42
CA SER A 24 -7.24 -6.88 10.15
C SER A 24 -5.81 -7.40 10.25
N GLU A 25 -5.64 -8.54 10.91
CA GLU A 25 -4.37 -9.25 11.02
C GLU A 25 -4.56 -10.65 10.43
N GLY A 26 -4.29 -10.78 9.13
CA GLY A 26 -4.26 -12.08 8.45
C GLY A 26 -5.61 -12.79 8.26
N CYS A 27 -6.72 -12.06 8.23
CA CYS A 27 -8.06 -12.65 8.10
C CYS A 27 -8.94 -11.92 7.08
N ILE A 28 -8.35 -11.31 6.05
CA ILE A 28 -9.07 -10.43 5.12
C ILE A 28 -10.20 -11.17 4.38
N GLU A 29 -10.07 -12.47 4.14
CA GLU A 29 -11.10 -13.26 3.46
C GLU A 29 -12.40 -13.41 4.25
N THR A 30 -12.35 -13.29 5.57
CA THR A 30 -13.52 -13.47 6.44
C THR A 30 -14.33 -12.19 6.62
N LEU A 31 -13.79 -11.05 6.18
CA LEU A 31 -14.38 -9.74 6.34
C LEU A 31 -15.33 -9.43 5.18
N PRO A 32 -16.38 -8.62 5.41
CA PRO A 32 -17.29 -8.22 4.35
C PRO A 32 -16.54 -7.43 3.25
N PRO A 33 -16.96 -7.56 1.98
CA PRO A 33 -16.43 -6.74 0.90
C PRO A 33 -16.66 -5.25 1.15
N SER A 34 -15.60 -4.47 1.01
CA SER A 34 -15.56 -3.03 1.15
C SER A 34 -14.38 -2.48 0.32
N PRO A 35 -14.31 -1.17 0.07
CA PRO A 35 -13.13 -0.57 -0.57
C PRO A 35 -11.80 -0.87 0.15
N TRP A 36 -11.83 -1.21 1.45
CA TRP A 36 -10.64 -1.54 2.23
C TRP A 36 -10.27 -3.02 2.14
N THR A 37 -11.21 -3.90 1.83
CA THR A 37 -10.98 -5.35 1.84
C THR A 37 -10.82 -5.93 0.44
N VAL A 38 -11.54 -5.39 -0.54
CA VAL A 38 -11.66 -5.96 -1.89
C VAL A 38 -10.32 -6.14 -2.61
N PRO A 39 -9.38 -5.17 -2.60
CA PRO A 39 -8.09 -5.37 -3.24
C PRO A 39 -7.32 -6.61 -2.75
N CYS A 40 -7.11 -6.69 -1.43
CA CYS A 40 -6.40 -7.81 -0.82
C CYS A 40 -7.19 -9.14 -0.94
N GLN A 41 -8.52 -9.10 -0.90
CA GLN A 41 -9.36 -10.29 -1.13
C GLN A 41 -9.20 -10.85 -2.55
N ARG A 42 -9.11 -9.97 -3.56
CA ARG A 42 -8.83 -10.37 -4.95
C ARG A 42 -7.46 -11.00 -5.07
N TRP A 43 -6.42 -10.38 -4.54
CA TRP A 43 -5.06 -10.93 -4.58
C TRP A 43 -4.96 -12.28 -3.89
N LEU A 44 -5.62 -12.45 -2.75
CA LEU A 44 -5.67 -13.72 -2.04
C LEU A 44 -6.38 -14.80 -2.85
N THR A 45 -7.54 -14.47 -3.44
CA THR A 45 -8.33 -15.40 -4.26
C THR A 45 -7.56 -15.82 -5.51
N ASN A 46 -7.01 -14.84 -6.23
CA ASN A 46 -6.28 -15.08 -7.48
C ASN A 46 -4.95 -15.80 -7.22
N GLY A 47 -4.19 -15.41 -6.18
CA GLY A 47 -2.95 -16.10 -5.81
C GLY A 47 -3.18 -17.57 -5.49
N ARG A 48 -4.23 -17.89 -4.73
CA ARG A 48 -4.63 -19.28 -4.46
C ARG A 48 -5.02 -20.03 -5.74
N ALA A 49 -5.72 -19.37 -6.67
CA ALA A 49 -6.07 -19.96 -7.96
C ALA A 49 -4.86 -20.26 -8.85
N GLU A 50 -3.79 -19.46 -8.74
CA GLU A 50 -2.48 -19.72 -9.37
C GLU A 50 -1.63 -20.76 -8.62
N GLY A 51 -2.11 -21.27 -7.48
CA GLY A 51 -1.37 -22.21 -6.64
C GLY A 51 -0.24 -21.57 -5.83
N TRP A 52 -0.28 -20.25 -5.62
CA TRP A 52 0.68 -19.55 -4.77
C TRP A 52 0.43 -19.82 -3.29
N ASP A 53 1.50 -19.87 -2.50
CA ASP A 53 1.42 -19.82 -1.04
C ASP A 53 1.33 -18.36 -0.60
N VAL A 54 0.16 -17.95 -0.09
CA VAL A 54 -0.15 -16.54 0.20
C VAL A 54 -0.15 -16.31 1.71
N VAL A 55 0.80 -15.50 2.18
CA VAL A 55 0.87 -15.00 3.55
C VAL A 55 0.26 -13.61 3.63
N GLN A 56 -0.54 -13.36 4.65
CA GLN A 56 -1.16 -12.06 4.92
C GLN A 56 -0.48 -11.40 6.13
N GLY A 57 -0.36 -10.07 6.09
CA GLY A 57 0.13 -9.26 7.21
C GLY A 57 -0.94 -8.31 7.76
N LEU A 58 -0.50 -7.34 8.56
CA LEU A 58 -1.34 -6.25 9.03
C LEU A 58 -1.96 -5.44 7.88
N HIS A 59 -3.26 -5.22 7.97
CA HIS A 59 -4.04 -4.35 7.11
C HIS A 59 -4.83 -3.38 7.99
N ALA A 60 -4.48 -2.09 7.95
CA ALA A 60 -5.12 -1.07 8.76
C ALA A 60 -5.37 0.21 7.95
N PHE A 61 -6.57 0.77 8.07
CA PHE A 61 -6.97 2.04 7.46
C PHE A 61 -7.70 2.93 8.46
N ALA A 62 -7.49 4.24 8.37
CA ALA A 62 -8.23 5.27 9.10
C ALA A 62 -8.90 6.25 8.14
N ALA A 63 -9.90 6.99 8.63
CA ALA A 63 -10.52 8.05 7.85
C ALA A 63 -9.56 9.25 7.70
N PRO A 64 -9.70 10.06 6.63
CA PRO A 64 -8.91 11.28 6.45
C PRO A 64 -9.00 12.22 7.65
N ALA A 65 -7.86 12.64 8.18
CA ALA A 65 -7.77 13.52 9.34
C ALA A 65 -6.40 14.23 9.40
N GLY A 66 -5.98 14.69 10.58
CA GLY A 66 -4.68 15.34 10.77
C GLY A 66 -3.51 14.36 10.82
N THR A 67 -2.32 14.92 11.01
CA THR A 67 -1.05 14.18 11.06
C THR A 67 -1.13 12.96 11.97
N THR A 68 -0.69 11.81 11.44
CA THR A 68 -0.67 10.56 12.19
C THR A 68 0.34 10.67 13.33
N ILE A 69 -0.02 10.17 14.52
CA ILE A 69 0.90 10.13 15.66
C ILE A 69 2.11 9.27 15.28
N GLY A 70 3.32 9.83 15.37
CA GLY A 70 4.55 9.17 14.90
C GLY A 70 4.77 7.79 15.53
N ALA A 71 4.61 7.67 16.84
CA ALA A 71 4.73 6.39 17.55
C ALA A 71 3.70 5.34 17.11
N ASP A 72 2.49 5.75 16.71
CA ASP A 72 1.45 4.85 16.24
C ASP A 72 1.75 4.36 14.82
N TYR A 73 2.25 5.24 13.96
CA TYR A 73 2.78 4.86 12.64
C TYR A 73 3.93 3.87 12.78
N GLU A 74 4.93 4.17 13.62
CA GLU A 74 6.09 3.30 13.85
C GLU A 74 5.67 1.92 14.35
N PHE A 75 4.72 1.86 15.28
CA PHE A 75 4.14 0.62 15.76
C PHE A 75 3.53 -0.22 14.63
N MET A 76 2.70 0.39 13.78
CA MET A 76 2.07 -0.32 12.65
C MET A 76 3.08 -0.72 11.57
N ARG A 77 4.02 0.17 11.23
CA ARG A 77 5.11 -0.11 10.29
C ARG A 77 5.95 -1.29 10.77
N ASP A 78 6.40 -1.26 12.01
CA ASP A 78 7.25 -2.31 12.58
C ASP A 78 6.49 -3.64 12.69
N ARG A 79 5.17 -3.59 12.89
CA ARG A 79 4.30 -4.78 12.80
C ARG A 79 4.31 -5.38 11.39
N VAL A 80 4.14 -4.58 10.34
CA VAL A 80 4.20 -5.06 8.94
C VAL A 80 5.58 -5.69 8.63
N LEU A 81 6.67 -5.06 9.08
CA LEU A 81 8.03 -5.59 8.88
C LEU A 81 8.26 -6.90 9.65
N ALA A 82 7.69 -7.02 10.85
CA ALA A 82 7.74 -8.24 11.65
C ALA A 82 6.93 -9.38 11.01
N ASP A 83 5.75 -9.10 10.47
CA ASP A 83 4.93 -10.08 9.75
C ASP A 83 5.68 -10.60 8.50
N LEU A 84 6.29 -9.71 7.73
CA LEU A 84 7.12 -10.07 6.58
C LEU A 84 8.33 -10.92 7.00
N LYS A 85 8.96 -10.61 8.13
CA LYS A 85 10.07 -11.40 8.66
C LYS A 85 9.62 -12.80 9.07
N ALA A 86 8.44 -12.92 9.67
CA ALA A 86 7.86 -14.19 10.08
C ALA A 86 7.42 -15.05 8.89
N ALA A 87 6.98 -14.44 7.78
CA ALA A 87 6.65 -15.13 6.53
C ALA A 87 7.86 -15.85 5.91
N GLY A 88 9.08 -15.39 6.20
CA GLY A 88 10.30 -16.00 5.70
C GLY A 88 10.62 -15.57 4.26
N LYS A 89 10.92 -16.54 3.39
CA LYS A 89 11.24 -16.25 1.98
C LYS A 89 9.95 -16.04 1.20
N VAL A 90 9.88 -14.94 0.46
CA VAL A 90 8.77 -14.61 -0.44
C VAL A 90 9.32 -14.23 -1.81
N ASP A 91 8.56 -14.50 -2.87
CA ASP A 91 8.93 -14.14 -4.25
C ASP A 91 8.38 -12.77 -4.66
N ALA A 92 7.24 -12.39 -4.08
CA ALA A 92 6.58 -11.11 -4.31
C ALA A 92 5.86 -10.58 -3.07
N ILE A 93 5.61 -9.28 -3.08
CA ILE A 93 4.86 -8.53 -2.07
C ILE A 93 3.86 -7.64 -2.81
N LEU A 94 2.60 -7.68 -2.38
CA LEU A 94 1.56 -6.78 -2.83
C LEU A 94 1.10 -5.92 -1.64
N LEU A 95 1.15 -4.60 -1.78
CA LEU A 95 0.75 -3.66 -0.73
C LEU A 95 -0.42 -2.82 -1.23
N TYR A 96 -1.47 -2.79 -0.42
CA TYR A 96 -2.55 -1.81 -0.58
C TYR A 96 -2.33 -0.68 0.42
N MET A 97 -2.09 0.53 -0.09
CA MET A 97 -1.79 1.72 0.69
C MET A 97 -2.58 2.90 0.14
N HIS A 98 -2.73 3.96 0.94
CA HIS A 98 -3.40 5.16 0.44
C HIS A 98 -2.46 5.95 -0.49
N GLY A 99 -1.23 6.19 -0.05
CA GLY A 99 -0.23 7.02 -0.73
C GLY A 99 -0.11 8.43 -0.17
N ALA A 100 -0.95 8.85 0.79
CA ALA A 100 -0.99 10.23 1.27
C ALA A 100 -0.94 10.32 2.81
N MET A 101 -0.29 9.35 3.45
CA MET A 101 -0.15 9.33 4.89
C MET A 101 1.10 10.11 5.32
N VAL A 102 0.89 11.12 6.16
CA VAL A 102 1.96 11.85 6.86
C VAL A 102 1.85 11.52 8.34
N ALA A 103 2.99 11.23 8.96
CA ALA A 103 3.10 11.03 10.40
C ALA A 103 4.09 12.02 11.01
N ASP A 104 4.02 12.23 12.32
CA ASP A 104 4.99 13.06 13.01
C ASP A 104 6.41 12.48 12.83
N GLY A 105 7.30 13.24 12.19
CA GLY A 105 8.64 12.82 11.79
C GLY A 105 8.76 12.09 10.44
N TYR A 106 7.65 11.91 9.71
CA TYR A 106 7.61 11.18 8.43
C TYR A 106 6.70 11.87 7.41
N ASP A 107 7.29 12.59 6.46
CA ASP A 107 6.57 13.26 5.36
C ASP A 107 6.00 12.30 4.32
N ASP A 108 6.61 11.12 4.18
CA ASP A 108 6.17 10.05 3.28
C ASP A 108 6.24 8.70 4.01
N CYS A 109 5.07 8.25 4.49
CA CYS A 109 4.98 7.00 5.21
C CYS A 109 5.02 5.77 4.30
N GLU A 110 4.51 5.89 3.07
CA GLU A 110 4.54 4.84 2.07
C GLU A 110 5.96 4.59 1.57
N GLY A 111 6.71 5.65 1.25
CA GLY A 111 8.13 5.57 0.93
C GLY A 111 8.96 4.96 2.05
N ASP A 112 8.80 5.42 3.31
CA ASP A 112 9.52 4.85 4.46
C ASP A 112 9.24 3.33 4.60
N LEU A 113 7.98 2.91 4.48
CA LEU A 113 7.61 1.51 4.59
C LEU A 113 8.19 0.67 3.44
N VAL A 114 8.00 1.09 2.18
CA VAL A 114 8.42 0.32 1.01
C VAL A 114 9.95 0.24 0.91
N VAL A 115 10.67 1.32 1.22
CA VAL A 115 12.15 1.31 1.27
C VAL A 115 12.65 0.33 2.33
N ARG A 116 12.02 0.25 3.50
CA ARG A 116 12.39 -0.72 4.55
C ARG A 116 12.09 -2.16 4.14
N ILE A 117 10.94 -2.39 3.53
CA ILE A 117 10.58 -3.69 2.95
C ILE A 117 11.65 -4.10 1.93
N ARG A 118 11.97 -3.23 0.97
CA ARG A 118 13.01 -3.48 -0.05
C ARG A 118 14.37 -3.83 0.58
N ARG A 119 14.79 -3.11 1.61
CA ARG A 119 16.03 -3.42 2.35
C ARG A 119 15.98 -4.78 3.03
N GLN A 120 14.83 -5.19 3.54
CA GLN A 120 14.64 -6.46 4.22
C GLN A 120 14.64 -7.66 3.26
N VAL A 121 14.05 -7.53 2.08
CA VAL A 121 13.88 -8.65 1.13
C VAL A 121 14.90 -8.68 -0.01
N GLY A 122 15.60 -7.57 -0.23
CA GLY A 122 16.59 -7.44 -1.30
C GLY A 122 15.97 -7.16 -2.68
N PRO A 123 16.82 -7.06 -3.72
CA PRO A 123 16.41 -6.59 -5.04
C PRO A 123 15.68 -7.63 -5.89
N GLN A 124 15.71 -8.92 -5.51
CA GLN A 124 15.15 -10.01 -6.31
C GLN A 124 13.64 -10.20 -6.09
N VAL A 125 13.14 -9.87 -4.89
CA VAL A 125 11.72 -9.99 -4.55
C VAL A 125 10.94 -8.88 -5.22
N LYS A 126 9.81 -9.19 -5.86
CA LYS A 126 9.00 -8.20 -6.59
C LYS A 126 8.06 -7.46 -5.65
N ILE A 127 8.03 -6.13 -5.72
CA ILE A 127 7.15 -5.28 -4.90
C ILE A 127 6.16 -4.56 -5.80
N GLY A 128 4.89 -4.92 -5.66
CA GLY A 128 3.77 -4.25 -6.30
C GLY A 128 2.97 -3.45 -5.27
N ILE A 129 2.62 -2.22 -5.59
CA ILE A 129 1.78 -1.39 -4.73
C ILE A 129 0.58 -0.85 -5.50
N GLU A 130 -0.57 -0.82 -4.83
CA GLU A 130 -1.77 -0.14 -5.27
C GLU A 130 -1.99 1.10 -4.41
N LEU A 131 -2.21 2.24 -5.07
CA LEU A 131 -2.35 3.55 -4.43
C LEU A 131 -3.62 4.29 -4.89
N ASP A 132 -4.10 5.15 -4.01
CA ASP A 132 -5.06 6.18 -4.37
C ASP A 132 -4.43 7.21 -5.34
N LEU A 133 -5.25 7.82 -6.20
CA LEU A 133 -4.78 8.86 -7.12
C LEU A 133 -4.36 10.17 -6.42
N HIS A 134 -4.71 10.34 -5.14
CA HIS A 134 -4.23 11.44 -4.29
C HIS A 134 -2.88 11.15 -3.64
N GLY A 135 -2.30 9.97 -3.90
CA GLY A 135 -1.01 9.59 -3.33
C GLY A 135 0.14 10.50 -3.75
N HIS A 136 1.05 10.76 -2.83
CA HIS A 136 2.37 11.33 -3.08
C HIS A 136 3.28 10.23 -3.62
N ILE A 137 3.76 10.41 -4.85
CA ILE A 137 4.65 9.47 -5.52
C ILE A 137 5.96 10.20 -5.80
N ASP A 138 7.01 9.81 -5.10
CA ASP A 138 8.34 10.40 -5.24
C ASP A 138 9.35 9.40 -5.83
N GLU A 139 10.57 9.85 -6.06
CA GLU A 139 11.65 9.00 -6.59
C GLU A 139 12.02 7.85 -5.64
N SER A 140 11.83 8.01 -4.33
CA SER A 140 12.18 7.00 -3.33
C SER A 140 11.23 5.82 -3.37
N LEU A 141 9.92 6.08 -3.43
CA LEU A 141 8.87 5.07 -3.55
C LEU A 141 8.97 4.33 -4.89
N VAL A 142 9.19 5.09 -5.97
CA VAL A 142 9.38 4.57 -7.32
C VAL A 142 10.63 3.69 -7.40
N GLY A 143 11.75 4.12 -6.83
CA GLY A 143 13.00 3.34 -6.82
C GLY A 143 12.96 2.09 -5.93
N ALA A 144 12.02 1.99 -4.99
CA ALA A 144 11.85 0.83 -4.12
C ALA A 144 10.81 -0.19 -4.63
N SER A 145 9.94 0.22 -5.56
CA SER A 145 8.83 -0.58 -6.11
C SER A 145 9.18 -1.13 -7.51
N ASP A 146 8.66 -2.32 -7.85
CA ASP A 146 8.72 -2.84 -9.23
C ASP A 146 7.49 -2.44 -10.04
N ILE A 147 6.33 -2.30 -9.38
CA ILE A 147 5.05 -1.99 -10.03
C ILE A 147 4.25 -1.05 -9.12
N ILE A 148 3.76 0.06 -9.68
CA ILE A 148 2.80 0.95 -9.01
C ILE A 148 1.55 1.02 -9.89
N VAL A 149 0.39 0.70 -9.33
CA VAL A 149 -0.91 0.92 -9.98
C VAL A 149 -1.70 1.93 -9.16
N ILE A 150 -2.19 2.96 -9.85
CA ILE A 150 -2.98 4.03 -9.23
C ILE A 150 -4.45 3.94 -9.65
N TYR A 151 -5.33 4.45 -8.80
CA TYR A 151 -6.72 4.71 -9.18
C TYR A 151 -6.81 5.65 -10.38
N LYS A 152 -7.85 5.43 -11.20
CA LYS A 152 -8.09 6.19 -12.44
C LYS A 152 -9.41 6.97 -12.40
N THR A 153 -10.21 6.81 -11.35
CA THR A 153 -11.53 7.45 -11.24
C THR A 153 -11.67 8.32 -9.99
N TYR A 154 -12.38 9.45 -10.14
CA TYR A 154 -12.84 10.33 -9.05
C TYR A 154 -14.33 10.62 -9.26
N PRO A 155 -15.26 10.10 -8.42
CA PRO A 155 -15.03 9.33 -7.19
C PRO A 155 -14.41 7.95 -7.45
N HIS A 156 -13.71 7.40 -6.45
CA HIS A 156 -12.99 6.13 -6.55
C HIS A 156 -13.94 4.94 -6.62
N ILE A 157 -14.24 4.50 -7.83
CA ILE A 157 -15.08 3.32 -8.08
C ILE A 157 -14.28 2.14 -8.64
N ASP A 158 -12.98 2.33 -8.87
CA ASP A 158 -12.15 1.40 -9.64
C ASP A 158 -11.06 0.66 -8.84
N HIS A 159 -11.04 0.76 -7.51
CA HIS A 159 -10.08 0.08 -6.64
C HIS A 159 -10.03 -1.44 -6.87
N ALA A 160 -11.17 -2.06 -7.19
CA ALA A 160 -11.23 -3.50 -7.43
C ALA A 160 -10.57 -3.88 -8.78
N GLU A 161 -10.76 -3.06 -9.80
CA GLU A 161 -10.14 -3.21 -11.13
C GLU A 161 -8.65 -2.88 -11.10
N ARG A 162 -8.21 -1.92 -10.29
CA ARG A 162 -6.80 -1.56 -10.14
C ARG A 162 -6.02 -2.63 -9.37
N ALA A 163 -6.63 -3.22 -8.34
CA ALA A 163 -6.10 -4.42 -7.70
C ALA A 163 -5.89 -5.57 -8.71
N GLU A 164 -6.84 -5.77 -9.62
CA GLU A 164 -6.71 -6.79 -10.68
C GLU A 164 -5.57 -6.46 -11.66
N ASP A 165 -5.47 -5.20 -12.10
CA ASP A 165 -4.36 -4.75 -12.96
C ASP A 165 -3.01 -5.05 -12.29
N LEU A 166 -2.85 -4.72 -11.00
CA LEU A 166 -1.62 -4.99 -10.26
C LEU A 166 -1.31 -6.48 -10.17
N PHE A 167 -2.31 -7.30 -9.86
CA PHE A 167 -2.15 -8.75 -9.76
C PHE A 167 -1.69 -9.35 -11.09
N GLN A 168 -2.32 -8.97 -12.20
CA GLN A 168 -1.96 -9.49 -13.53
C GLN A 168 -0.55 -9.07 -13.94
N LEU A 169 -0.15 -7.82 -13.66
CA LEU A 169 1.23 -7.38 -13.90
C LEU A 169 2.22 -8.15 -13.04
N MET A 170 1.92 -8.38 -11.76
CA MET A 170 2.77 -9.16 -10.86
C MET A 170 2.92 -10.61 -11.33
N LYS A 171 1.80 -11.26 -11.69
CA LYS A 171 1.80 -12.63 -12.23
C LYS A 171 2.71 -12.76 -13.45
N ARG A 172 2.56 -11.86 -14.43
CA ARG A 172 3.38 -11.85 -15.65
C ARG A 172 4.85 -11.57 -15.36
N THR A 173 5.13 -10.72 -14.36
CA THR A 173 6.50 -10.44 -13.91
C THR A 173 7.14 -11.68 -13.28
N LEU A 174 6.43 -12.39 -12.40
CA LEU A 174 6.91 -13.63 -11.79
C LEU A 174 7.10 -14.76 -12.82
N ALA A 175 6.26 -14.80 -13.85
CA ALA A 175 6.41 -15.70 -14.99
C ALA A 175 7.55 -15.30 -15.96
N SER A 176 8.26 -14.20 -15.69
CA SER A 176 9.30 -13.63 -16.58
C SER A 176 8.78 -13.31 -18.00
N GLU A 177 7.48 -13.04 -18.13
CA GLU A 177 6.86 -12.64 -19.39
C GLU A 177 7.04 -11.14 -19.67
N ILE A 178 7.23 -10.35 -18.61
CA ILE A 178 7.49 -8.92 -18.65
C ILE A 178 8.56 -8.53 -17.63
N GLU A 179 9.25 -7.43 -17.91
CA GLU A 179 10.18 -6.77 -17.00
C GLU A 179 9.74 -5.30 -16.88
N PRO A 180 8.96 -4.94 -15.85
CA PRO A 180 8.49 -3.58 -15.66
C PRO A 180 9.64 -2.60 -15.40
N GLU A 181 9.56 -1.43 -16.02
CA GLU A 181 10.48 -0.30 -15.79
C GLU A 181 9.68 0.86 -15.22
N MET A 182 10.21 1.48 -14.17
CA MET A 182 9.53 2.52 -13.41
C MET A 182 10.13 3.90 -13.70
N GLY A 183 9.26 4.92 -13.73
CA GLY A 183 9.65 6.31 -13.89
C GLY A 183 8.59 7.23 -13.32
N VAL A 184 9.05 8.40 -12.85
CA VAL A 184 8.18 9.45 -12.31
C VAL A 184 8.59 10.79 -12.88
N PHE A 185 7.60 11.65 -13.10
CA PHE A 185 7.81 13.00 -13.56
C PHE A 185 6.89 13.96 -12.81
N ASP A 186 7.49 14.92 -12.11
CA ASP A 186 6.74 16.00 -11.47
C ASP A 186 6.33 17.04 -12.52
N CYS A 187 5.05 17.05 -12.85
CA CYS A 187 4.44 18.04 -13.75
C CYS A 187 4.38 19.45 -13.16
N ARG A 188 4.69 19.64 -11.87
CA ARG A 188 4.60 20.90 -11.13
C ARG A 188 3.23 21.55 -11.23
N ALA A 189 2.19 20.72 -11.23
CA ALA A 189 0.81 21.10 -11.47
C ALA A 189 0.06 21.61 -10.22
N MET A 190 0.77 21.82 -9.09
CA MET A 190 0.19 22.40 -7.87
C MET A 190 -0.24 23.86 -8.11
N GLY A 191 -1.48 24.01 -8.57
CA GLY A 191 -2.19 25.26 -8.79
C GLY A 191 -3.67 24.95 -9.00
N LEU A 192 -4.55 25.88 -8.63
CA LEU A 192 -5.96 25.80 -9.03
C LEU A 192 -6.03 25.62 -10.55
N PHE A 193 -6.65 24.52 -11.00
CA PHE A 193 -7.12 24.43 -12.38
C PHE A 193 -7.99 25.68 -12.64
N PRO A 194 -7.74 26.47 -13.69
CA PRO A 194 -8.52 27.68 -13.95
C PRO A 194 -10.01 27.39 -14.12
#